data_AF-A0A945GKU1-F1
#
_entry.id   AF-A0A945GKU1-F1
#
_cell.length_a   1.000
_cell.length_b   1.000
_cell.length_c   1.000
_cell.angle_alpha   90.00
_cell.angle_beta   90.00
_cell.angle_gamma   90.00
#
_symmetry.space_group_name_H-M   'P 1'
#
loop_
_entity.id
_entity.type
_entity.pdbx_description
1 polymer ?
#
loop_
_entity_poly.entity_id
_entity_poly.type
_entity_poly.pdbx_seq_one_letter_code
_entity_poly.pdbx_strand_id
1 'polypeptide(L)'
;NVVDRGQGGIGVIEGAGVAAGALVRVDEELFAALRQAGHIDATQQETLVAYYRDPHGAMKAFLEGNPEFLRKALESSDERTATRARMLVEQDLYGLDAGDFAPKPRSSH
;
A
#
# COMPACT_ATOMS: atom_id res chain seq x y z
N ASN A 1 -2.46 -21.80 -0.52
CA ASN A 1 -2.37 -20.55 0.27
C ASN A 1 -3.37 -19.56 -0.25
N VAL A 2 -4.59 -19.59 0.28
CA VAL A 2 -5.65 -18.64 -0.06
C VAL A 2 -5.67 -17.60 1.04
N VAL A 3 -5.07 -16.45 0.78
CA VAL A 3 -5.13 -15.27 1.65
C VAL A 3 -6.17 -14.35 1.04
N ASP A 4 -7.32 -14.21 1.69
CA ASP A 4 -8.36 -13.23 1.34
C ASP A 4 -7.91 -11.84 1.80
N ARG A 5 -7.99 -10.85 0.91
CA ARG A 5 -7.52 -9.46 1.12
C ARG A 5 -8.67 -8.45 1.21
N GLY A 6 -9.91 -8.91 1.41
CA GLY A 6 -11.05 -8.03 1.70
C GLY A 6 -11.53 -7.17 0.53
N GLN A 7 -11.10 -7.46 -0.71
CA GLN A 7 -11.51 -6.74 -1.93
C GLN A 7 -12.78 -7.37 -2.56
N GLY A 8 -13.82 -7.63 -1.75
CA GLY A 8 -15.15 -8.02 -2.24
C GLY A 8 -15.43 -9.53 -2.41
N GLY A 9 -14.55 -10.43 -1.97
CA GLY A 9 -14.77 -11.89 -2.09
C GLY A 9 -15.85 -12.47 -1.18
N ILE A 10 -16.11 -11.84 -0.03
CA ILE A 10 -17.04 -12.34 1.00
C ILE A 10 -18.49 -12.40 0.50
N GLY A 11 -18.93 -11.42 -0.28
CA GLY A 11 -20.31 -11.37 -0.77
C GLY A 11 -20.66 -12.49 -1.77
N VAL A 12 -19.66 -13.10 -2.42
CA VAL A 12 -19.87 -14.22 -3.36
C VAL A 12 -19.93 -15.56 -2.63
N ILE A 13 -19.25 -15.68 -1.49
CA ILE A 13 -19.10 -16.96 -0.76
C ILE A 13 -20.24 -17.17 0.24
N GLU A 14 -20.78 -16.11 0.84
CA GLU A 14 -21.92 -16.21 1.76
C GLU A 14 -23.19 -16.76 1.08
N GLY A 15 -23.35 -16.56 -0.24
CA GLY A 15 -24.44 -17.14 -1.03
C GLY A 15 -24.34 -18.66 -1.23
N ALA A 16 -23.21 -19.29 -0.90
CA ALA A 16 -22.96 -20.72 -1.15
C ALA A 16 -22.98 -21.59 0.12
N GLY A 17 -23.35 -21.05 1.29
CA GLY A 17 -23.61 -21.85 2.50
C GLY A 17 -22.39 -22.54 3.12
N VAL A 18 -21.17 -22.10 2.81
CA VAL A 18 -19.94 -22.64 3.40
C VAL A 18 -19.56 -21.83 4.64
N ALA A 19 -19.51 -22.49 5.79
CA ALA A 19 -19.23 -21.86 7.08
C ALA A 19 -17.87 -21.16 7.09
N ALA A 20 -17.88 -19.90 7.53
CA ALA A 20 -16.76 -18.98 7.69
C ALA A 20 -15.79 -19.41 8.81
N GLY A 21 -15.26 -20.62 8.73
CA GLY A 21 -14.23 -21.16 9.64
C GLY A 21 -12.79 -21.04 9.11
N ALA A 22 -12.59 -20.40 7.95
CA ALA A 22 -11.29 -20.37 7.25
C ALA A 22 -10.67 -18.97 7.08
N LEU A 23 -11.26 -17.92 7.65
CA LEU A 23 -10.90 -16.52 7.36
C LEU A 23 -10.28 -15.86 8.58
N VAL A 24 -8.95 -15.73 8.62
CA VAL A 24 -8.36 -14.60 9.36
C VAL A 24 -8.84 -13.35 8.61
N ARG A 25 -9.82 -12.67 9.19
CA ARG A 25 -10.30 -11.38 8.68
C ARG A 25 -9.15 -10.38 8.87
N VAL A 26 -8.62 -9.85 7.77
CA VAL A 26 -7.57 -8.83 7.80
C VAL A 26 -8.26 -7.49 8.04
N ASP A 27 -8.43 -7.15 9.32
CA ASP A 27 -9.12 -5.94 9.78
C ASP A 27 -8.39 -5.27 10.96
N GLU A 28 -8.98 -4.20 11.49
CA GLU A 28 -8.42 -3.44 12.61
C GLU A 28 -8.29 -4.26 13.89
N GLU A 29 -9.15 -5.27 14.10
CA GLU A 29 -9.08 -6.16 15.27
C GLU A 29 -7.83 -7.05 15.18
N LEU A 30 -7.55 -7.60 13.99
CA LEU A 30 -6.31 -8.32 13.73
C LEU A 30 -5.09 -7.43 13.97
N PHE A 31 -5.10 -6.19 13.47
CA PHE A 31 -3.97 -5.27 13.64
C PHE A 31 -3.74 -4.93 15.12
N ALA A 32 -4.81 -4.71 15.89
CA ALA A 32 -4.73 -4.50 17.32
C ALA A 32 -4.15 -5.73 18.05
N ALA A 33 -4.58 -6.94 17.68
CA ALA A 33 -4.06 -8.19 18.23
C ALA A 33 -2.56 -8.37 17.92
N LEU A 34 -2.12 -8.07 16.69
CA LEU A 34 -0.71 -8.14 16.29
C LEU A 34 0.17 -7.17 17.10
N ARG A 35 -0.33 -5.96 17.39
CA ARG A 35 0.40 -5.01 18.25
C ARG A 35 0.45 -5.49 19.69
N GLN A 36 -0.66 -5.97 20.24
CA GLN A 36 -0.70 -6.51 21.61
C GLN A 36 0.24 -7.70 21.79
N ALA A 37 0.37 -8.53 20.76
CA ALA A 37 1.33 -9.65 20.72
C ALA A 37 2.78 -9.22 20.47
N GLY A 38 3.05 -7.94 20.21
CA GLY A 38 4.40 -7.42 19.97
C GLY A 38 4.98 -7.76 18.59
N HIS A 39 4.15 -8.19 17.63
CA HIS A 39 4.60 -8.49 16.26
C HIS A 39 4.74 -7.25 15.39
N ILE A 40 4.00 -6.19 15.71
CA ILE A 40 4.09 -4.89 15.06
C ILE A 40 4.13 -3.79 16.12
N ASP A 41 4.74 -2.65 15.79
CA ASP A 41 4.69 -1.46 16.63
C ASP A 41 3.45 -0.58 16.34
N ALA A 42 3.34 0.54 17.07
CA ALA A 42 2.21 1.46 16.92
C ALA A 42 2.18 2.14 15.53
N THR A 43 3.34 2.46 14.96
CA THR A 43 3.44 3.12 13.65
C THR A 43 3.01 2.17 12.54
N GLN A 44 3.40 0.90 12.64
CA GLN A 44 2.99 -0.16 11.74
C GLN A 44 1.48 -0.43 11.85
N GLN A 45 0.92 -0.42 13.07
CA GLN A 45 -0.53 -0.54 13.25
C GLN A 45 -1.27 0.62 12.57
N GLU A 46 -0.85 1.86 12.80
CA GLU A 46 -1.46 3.05 12.19
C GLU A 46 -1.41 3.00 10.66
N THR A 47 -0.29 2.55 10.10
CA THR A 47 -0.13 2.36 8.64
C THR A 47 -1.13 1.35 8.10
N LEU A 48 -1.28 0.21 8.78
CA LEU A 48 -2.24 -0.85 8.38
C LEU A 48 -3.69 -0.37 8.48
N VAL A 49 -4.04 0.35 9.54
CA VAL A 49 -5.39 0.92 9.72
C VAL A 49 -5.68 1.97 8.66
N ALA A 50 -4.74 2.89 8.39
CA ALA A 50 -4.90 3.91 7.36
C ALA A 50 -5.12 3.28 5.98
N TYR A 51 -4.29 2.31 5.60
CA TYR A 51 -4.42 1.60 4.33
C TYR A 51 -5.69 0.75 4.26
N TYR A 52 -6.13 0.13 5.36
CA TYR A 52 -7.36 -0.64 5.39
C TYR A 52 -8.61 0.23 5.17
N ARG A 53 -8.65 1.42 5.77
CA ARG A 53 -9.79 2.35 5.66
C ARG A 53 -9.87 3.04 4.31
N ASP A 54 -8.74 3.51 3.81
CA ASP A 54 -8.64 4.20 2.52
C ASP A 54 -7.31 3.82 1.83
N PRO A 55 -7.29 2.72 1.07
CA PRO A 55 -6.09 2.28 0.37
C PRO A 55 -5.53 3.33 -0.60
N HIS A 56 -6.41 4.10 -1.23
CA HIS A 56 -6.01 5.09 -2.24
C HIS A 56 -5.37 6.31 -1.57
N GLY A 57 -6.04 6.90 -0.59
CA GLY A 57 -5.51 8.03 0.18
C GLY A 57 -4.24 7.68 0.96
N ALA A 58 -4.17 6.48 1.55
CA ALA A 58 -2.97 6.03 2.25
C ALA A 58 -1.76 5.86 1.29
N MET A 59 -1.99 5.31 0.08
CA MET A 59 -0.92 5.19 -0.91
C MET A 59 -0.48 6.55 -1.44
N LYS A 60 -1.43 7.47 -1.68
CA LYS A 60 -1.10 8.86 -2.05
C LYS A 60 -0.21 9.52 -1.00
N ALA A 61 -0.64 9.51 0.26
CA ALA A 61 0.12 10.09 1.37
C ALA A 61 1.51 9.45 1.54
N PHE A 62 1.61 8.13 1.31
CA PHE A 62 2.90 7.43 1.30
C PHE A 62 3.83 7.95 0.20
N LEU A 63 3.34 8.11 -1.03
CA LEU A 63 4.13 8.57 -2.17
C LEU A 63 4.57 10.03 -2.01
N GLU A 64 3.68 10.91 -1.54
CA GLU A 64 3.99 12.31 -1.24
C GLU A 64 4.98 12.47 -0.09
N GLY A 65 4.84 11.65 0.96
CA GLY A 65 5.76 11.64 2.10
C GLY A 65 7.11 10.98 1.81
N ASN A 66 7.21 10.19 0.73
CA ASN A 66 8.41 9.43 0.37
C ASN A 66 8.75 9.56 -1.12
N PRO A 67 9.03 10.77 -1.64
CA PRO A 67 9.30 10.98 -3.07
C PRO A 67 10.49 10.16 -3.58
N GLU A 68 11.45 9.89 -2.70
CA GLU A 68 12.60 9.03 -2.96
C GLU A 68 12.24 7.59 -3.35
N PHE A 69 11.11 7.07 -2.84
CA PHE A 69 10.63 5.73 -3.19
C PHE A 69 10.31 5.66 -4.69
N LEU A 70 9.51 6.60 -5.18
CA LEU A 70 9.12 6.63 -6.58
C LEU A 70 10.31 6.98 -7.49
N ARG A 71 11.18 7.91 -7.06
CA ARG A 71 12.41 8.25 -7.79
C ARG A 71 13.31 7.04 -8.00
N LYS A 72 13.60 6.28 -6.94
CA LYS A 72 14.41 5.06 -7.04
C LYS A 72 13.75 4.01 -7.94
N ALA A 73 12.42 3.91 -7.92
CA ALA A 73 11.70 2.98 -8.79
C ALA A 73 11.82 3.39 -10.27
N LEU A 74 11.74 4.69 -10.58
CA LEU A 74 11.92 5.23 -11.93
C LEU A 74 13.35 5.05 -12.46
N GLU A 75 14.35 5.19 -11.59
CA GLU A 75 15.78 5.04 -11.90
C GLU A 75 16.28 3.58 -11.80
N SER A 76 15.39 2.64 -11.47
CA SER A 76 15.74 1.23 -11.26
C SER A 76 16.34 0.59 -12.51
N SER A 77 17.42 -0.17 -12.35
CA SER A 77 17.99 -1.02 -13.40
C SER A 77 17.14 -2.25 -13.73
N ASP A 78 16.18 -2.61 -12.87
CA ASP A 78 15.13 -3.58 -13.19
C ASP A 78 14.04 -2.92 -14.04
N GLU A 79 14.01 -3.25 -15.33
CA GLU A 79 13.07 -2.70 -16.30
C GLU A 79 11.60 -2.91 -15.91
N ARG A 80 11.27 -4.01 -15.21
CA ARG A 80 9.90 -4.28 -14.77
C ARG A 80 9.47 -3.25 -13.73
N THR A 81 10.34 -2.95 -12.77
CA THR A 81 10.11 -1.94 -11.73
C THR A 81 10.01 -0.54 -12.36
N ALA A 82 10.95 -0.18 -13.23
CA ALA A 82 10.96 1.12 -13.89
C ALA A 82 9.72 1.35 -14.79
N THR A 83 9.28 0.32 -15.50
CA THR A 83 8.08 0.40 -16.35
C THR A 83 6.82 0.64 -15.52
N ARG A 84 6.67 -0.06 -14.40
CA ARG A 84 5.53 0.13 -13.50
C ARG A 84 5.51 1.52 -12.86
N ALA A 85 6.68 2.03 -12.48
CA ALA A 85 6.81 3.37 -11.93
C ALA A 85 6.42 4.44 -12.97
N ARG A 86 6.87 4.29 -14.23
CA ARG A 86 6.44 5.19 -15.32
C ARG A 86 4.94 5.14 -15.55
N MET A 87 4.35 3.94 -15.64
CA MET A 87 2.90 3.78 -15.81
C MET A 87 2.10 4.46 -14.68
N LEU A 88 2.58 4.37 -13.43
CA LEU A 88 1.94 5.03 -12.29
C LEU A 88 1.87 6.55 -12.47
N VAL A 89 2.98 7.15 -12.92
CA VAL A 89 3.10 8.59 -13.15
C VAL A 89 2.29 9.03 -14.38
N GLU A 90 2.40 8.30 -15.48
CA GLU A 90 1.70 8.60 -16.74
C GLU A 90 0.18 8.52 -16.60
N GLN A 91 -0.33 7.57 -15.80
CA GLN A 91 -1.76 7.41 -15.56
C GLN A 91 -2.29 8.37 -14.48
N ASP A 92 -1.41 9.10 -13.80
CA ASP A 92 -1.73 10.05 -12.73
C ASP A 92 -2.74 9.50 -11.70
N LEU A 93 -2.56 8.24 -11.30
CA LEU A 93 -3.55 7.52 -10.50
C LEU A 93 -3.82 8.17 -9.13
N TYR A 94 -2.89 8.99 -8.63
CA TYR A 94 -2.97 9.64 -7.32
C TYR A 94 -3.01 11.17 -7.42
N GLY A 95 -3.02 11.76 -8.62
CA GLY A 95 -2.94 13.22 -8.78
C GLY A 95 -1.65 13.77 -8.19
N LEU A 96 -0.49 13.22 -8.59
CA LEU A 96 0.80 13.56 -8.01
C LEU A 96 1.43 14.73 -8.80
N ASP A 97 1.96 15.73 -8.12
CA ASP A 97 2.66 16.82 -8.80
C ASP A 97 4.02 16.30 -9.32
N ALA A 98 4.25 16.39 -10.63
CA ALA A 98 5.48 15.91 -11.26
C ALA A 98 6.76 16.58 -10.71
N GLY A 99 6.62 17.76 -10.08
CA GLY A 99 7.70 18.46 -9.38
C GLY A 99 8.18 17.75 -8.11
N ASP A 100 7.35 16.93 -7.49
CA ASP A 100 7.65 16.26 -6.22
C ASP A 100 8.71 15.16 -6.35
N PHE A 101 8.92 14.65 -7.57
CA PHE A 101 9.88 13.58 -7.86
C PHE A 101 11.09 14.04 -8.69
N ALA A 102 11.18 15.34 -8.97
CA ALA A 102 12.33 15.89 -9.68
C ALA A 102 13.62 15.66 -8.87
N PRO A 103 14.74 15.30 -9.51
CA PRO A 103 16.01 15.14 -8.81
C PRO A 103 16.40 16.46 -8.13
N LYS A 104 16.59 16.45 -6.80
CA LYS A 104 17.12 17.62 -6.09
C LYS A 104 18.44 18.05 -6.76
N PRO A 105 18.64 19.35 -7.03
CA PRO A 105 19.88 19.82 -7.62
C PRO A 105 21.04 19.39 -6.74
N ARG A 106 22.08 18.80 -7.36
CA ARG A 106 23.30 18.43 -6.65
C ARG A 106 23.90 19.72 -6.08
N SER A 107 23.90 19.84 -4.75
CA SER A 107 24.64 20.87 -4.05
C SER A 107 26.11 20.74 -4.44
N SER A 108 26.60 21.72 -5.19
CA SER A 108 28.00 21.85 -5.56
C SER A 108 28.76 22.24 -4.30
N HIS A 109 29.63 21.36 -3.81
CA HIS A 109 30.69 21.72 -2.87
C HIS A 109 31.98 21.93 -3.65
#